data_AF-D3UFB5-F1
#
_entry.id   AF-D3UFB5-F1
#
_cell.length_a   1.000
_cell.length_b   1.000
_cell.length_c   1.000
_cell.angle_alpha   90.00
_cell.angle_beta   90.00
_cell.angle_gamma   90.00
#
_symmetry.space_group_name_H-M   'P 1'
#
loop_
_entity.id
_entity.type
_entity.pdbx_description
1 polymer ?
#
loop_
_entity_poly.entity_id
_entity_poly.type
_entity_poly.pdbx_seq_one_letter_code
_entity_poly.pdbx_strand_id
1 'polypeptide(L)'
;YDDKHTYHIKINNSSARRIGWAIKTTNATRLGVDPPCGVLDPKEAVLMAVSCDTFDFAAEDTSNDRITVEWTNTPEGAAKQFRREWFQGDGM
;
A
#
# COMPACT_ATOMS: atom_id res chain seq x y z
N TYR A 1 4.08 -21.33 -11.07
CA TYR A 1 2.86 -20.57 -10.71
C TYR A 1 2.44 -19.91 -12.00
N ASP A 2 1.39 -20.44 -12.62
CA ASP A 2 1.29 -20.41 -14.08
C ASP A 2 0.30 -19.36 -14.58
N ASP A 3 -0.49 -18.79 -13.65
CA ASP A 3 -1.40 -17.68 -13.91
C ASP A 3 -1.14 -16.53 -12.94
N LYS A 4 -1.43 -15.31 -13.39
CA LYS A 4 -1.48 -14.11 -12.54
C LYS A 4 -2.67 -14.23 -11.59
N HIS A 5 -2.41 -14.14 -10.29
CA HIS A 5 -3.46 -14.20 -9.27
C HIS A 5 -3.64 -12.83 -8.63
N THR A 6 -4.90 -12.40 -8.44
CA THR A 6 -5.21 -11.14 -7.75
C THR A 6 -5.96 -11.41 -6.46
N TYR A 7 -5.40 -10.93 -5.37
CA TYR A 7 -5.97 -10.95 -4.02
C TYR A 7 -6.40 -9.54 -3.64
N HIS A 8 -7.18 -9.42 -2.57
CA HIS A 8 -7.67 -8.12 -2.10
C HIS A 8 -7.35 -7.92 -0.62
N ILE A 9 -6.84 -6.74 -0.29
CA ILE A 9 -6.58 -6.28 1.08
C ILE A 9 -7.47 -5.09 1.36
N LYS A 10 -8.21 -5.14 2.48
CA LYS A 10 -9.01 -4.00 2.95
C LYS A 10 -8.24 -3.22 4.01
N ILE A 11 -8.03 -1.92 3.78
CA ILE A 11 -7.43 -1.00 4.76
C ILE A 11 -8.55 -0.11 5.30
N ASN A 12 -8.72 -0.07 6.62
CA ASN A 12 -9.68 0.82 7.28
C ASN A 12 -8.92 1.84 8.14
N ASN A 13 -9.24 3.13 8.00
CA ASN A 13 -8.73 4.15 8.90
C ASN A 13 -9.59 4.20 10.17
N SER A 14 -9.19 3.47 11.20
CA SER A 14 -9.88 3.46 12.50
C SER A 14 -9.53 4.66 13.39
N SER A 15 -8.66 5.56 12.94
CA SER A 15 -8.24 6.74 13.71
C SER A 15 -9.26 7.89 13.62
N ALA A 16 -9.04 8.93 14.41
CA ALA A 16 -9.83 10.16 14.38
C ALA A 16 -9.31 11.21 13.39
N ARG A 17 -8.19 10.96 12.70
CA ARG A 17 -7.55 11.90 11.76
C ARG A 17 -7.49 11.33 10.35
N ARG A 18 -7.46 12.21 9.36
CA ARG A 18 -7.19 11.84 7.97
C ARG A 18 -5.75 11.37 7.84
N ILE A 19 -5.54 10.27 7.12
CA ILE A 19 -4.21 9.69 6.89
C ILE A 19 -3.90 9.62 5.40
N GLY A 20 -2.64 9.87 5.05
CA GLY A 20 -2.07 9.43 3.79
C GLY A 20 -1.45 8.06 3.98
N TRP A 21 -1.62 7.16 3.03
CA TRP A 21 -1.05 5.81 3.07
C TRP A 21 -0.37 5.47 1.74
N ALA A 22 0.66 4.63 1.81
CA ALA A 22 1.39 4.13 0.65
C ALA A 22 1.84 2.69 0.89
N ILE A 23 1.98 1.94 -0.20
CA ILE A 23 2.39 0.55 -0.18
C ILE A 23 3.79 0.42 -0.74
N LYS A 24 4.60 -0.38 -0.05
CA LYS A 24 5.89 -0.86 -0.56
C LYS A 24 5.84 -2.37 -0.65
N THR A 25 6.49 -2.91 -1.68
CA THR A 25 6.68 -4.35 -1.87
C THR A 25 8.16 -4.65 -1.96
N THR A 26 8.62 -5.77 -1.40
CA THR A 26 10.02 -6.19 -1.54
C THR A 26 10.35 -6.66 -2.96
N ASN A 27 9.34 -7.09 -3.72
CA ASN A 27 9.49 -7.56 -5.09
C ASN A 27 8.43 -6.91 -6.02
N ALA A 28 8.75 -5.75 -6.57
CA ALA A 28 7.84 -5.00 -7.46
C ALA A 28 7.66 -5.64 -8.85
N THR A 29 8.50 -6.63 -9.21
CA THR A 29 8.35 -7.38 -10.47
C THR A 29 7.36 -8.53 -10.35
N ARG A 30 7.22 -9.11 -9.15
CA ARG A 30 6.25 -10.18 -8.86
C ARG A 30 4.95 -9.64 -8.29
N LEU A 31 5.03 -8.60 -7.45
CA LEU A 31 3.90 -8.05 -6.71
C LEU A 31 3.48 -6.69 -7.27
N GLY A 32 2.30 -6.65 -7.88
CA GLY A 32 1.60 -5.42 -8.29
C GLY A 32 0.56 -5.02 -7.25
N VAL A 33 0.35 -3.71 -7.07
CA VAL A 33 -0.60 -3.18 -6.09
C VAL A 33 -1.40 -2.01 -6.68
N ASP A 34 -2.72 -2.05 -6.55
CA ASP A 34 -3.62 -1.00 -7.03
C ASP A 34 -4.83 -0.76 -6.09
N PRO A 35 -5.08 0.47 -5.60
CA PRO A 35 -4.18 1.62 -5.70
C PRO A 35 -2.93 1.45 -4.81
N PRO A 36 -1.74 1.94 -5.21
CA PRO A 36 -0.51 1.81 -4.41
C PRO A 36 -0.39 2.84 -3.28
N CYS A 37 -1.24 3.88 -3.30
CA CYS A 37 -1.28 4.93 -2.29
C CYS A 37 -2.65 5.64 -2.31
N GLY A 38 -2.94 6.38 -1.26
CA GLY A 38 -4.18 7.14 -1.18
C GLY A 38 -4.32 7.94 0.10
N VAL A 39 -5.52 8.48 0.30
CA VAL A 39 -5.88 9.25 1.49
C VAL A 39 -7.18 8.69 2.03
N LEU A 40 -7.22 8.39 3.33
CA LEU A 40 -8.40 7.90 4.02
C LEU A 40 -8.82 8.89 5.10
N ASP A 41 -10.05 9.37 5.01
CA ASP A 41 -10.73 10.07 6.09
C ASP A 41 -10.97 9.15 7.30
N PRO A 42 -11.24 9.69 8.50
CA PRO A 42 -11.64 8.89 9.65
C PRO A 42 -12.81 7.96 9.29
N LYS A 43 -12.68 6.67 9.63
CA LYS A 43 -13.65 5.58 9.38
C LYS A 43 -13.84 5.21 7.90
N GLU A 44 -13.07 5.78 6.99
CA GLU A 44 -13.07 5.37 5.58
C GLU A 44 -12.27 4.08 5.39
N ALA A 45 -12.60 3.34 4.33
CA ALA A 45 -11.88 2.15 3.93
C ALA A 45 -11.59 2.16 2.43
N VAL A 46 -10.52 1.47 2.05
CA VAL A 46 -10.20 1.16 0.65
C VAL A 46 -10.01 -0.35 0.52
N LEU A 47 -10.47 -0.89 -0.61
CA LEU A 47 -10.16 -2.24 -1.04
C LEU A 47 -9.09 -2.14 -2.12
N MET A 48 -7.92 -2.72 -1.86
CA MET A 48 -6.76 -2.69 -2.73
C MET A 48 -6.54 -4.07 -3.33
N ALA A 49 -6.30 -4.12 -4.63
CA ALA A 49 -5.87 -5.31 -5.34
C ALA A 49 -4.36 -5.51 -5.17
N VAL A 50 -3.97 -6.75 -4.88
CA VAL A 50 -2.58 -7.20 -4.89
C VAL A 50 -2.49 -8.33 -5.90
N SER A 51 -1.74 -8.11 -6.97
CA SER A 51 -1.55 -9.10 -8.01
C SER A 51 -0.17 -9.76 -7.89
N CYS A 52 -0.12 -11.09 -7.92
CA CYS A 52 1.10 -11.87 -8.05
C CYS A 52 1.23 -12.34 -9.50
N ASP A 53 2.22 -11.82 -10.23
CA ASP A 53 2.51 -12.26 -11.59
C ASP A 53 3.10 -13.68 -11.61
N THR A 54 3.05 -14.32 -12.77
CA THR A 54 3.59 -15.67 -12.98
C THR A 54 5.09 -15.68 -12.76
N PHE A 55 5.59 -16.71 -12.07
CA PHE A 55 7.01 -16.86 -11.78
C PHE A 55 7.37 -18.33 -11.50
N ASP A 56 8.66 -18.65 -11.57
CA ASP A 56 9.16 -19.99 -11.24
C ASP A 56 9.44 -20.10 -9.74
N PHE A 57 8.48 -20.69 -9.02
CA PHE A 57 8.56 -20.88 -7.57
C PHE A 57 9.74 -21.74 -7.13
N ALA A 58 10.21 -22.66 -7.97
CA ALA A 58 11.33 -23.54 -7.61
C ALA A 58 12.69 -22.86 -7.81
N ALA A 59 12.77 -21.86 -8.69
CA ALA A 59 14.01 -21.18 -9.05
C ALA A 59 14.24 -19.87 -8.28
N GLU A 60 13.18 -19.26 -7.74
CA GLU A 60 13.23 -17.94 -7.12
C GLU A 60 13.04 -17.99 -5.60
N ASP A 61 13.66 -17.06 -4.86
CA ASP A 61 13.39 -16.92 -3.42
C ASP A 61 11.97 -16.33 -3.21
N THR A 62 11.19 -17.01 -2.38
CA THR A 62 9.82 -16.61 -2.01
C THR A 62 9.66 -16.37 -0.51
N SER A 63 10.70 -16.61 0.28
CA SER A 63 10.62 -16.54 1.76
C SER A 63 10.54 -15.10 2.28
N ASN A 64 11.04 -14.15 1.48
CA ASN A 64 11.24 -12.75 1.85
C ASN A 64 10.28 -11.77 1.17
N ASP A 65 9.25 -12.27 0.48
CA ASP A 65 8.21 -11.41 -0.08
C ASP A 65 7.38 -10.77 1.04
N ARG A 66 7.29 -9.44 1.01
CA ARG A 66 6.57 -8.63 2.00
C ARG A 66 5.85 -7.48 1.30
N ILE A 67 4.67 -7.16 1.83
CA ILE A 67 3.91 -5.95 1.53
C ILE A 67 3.90 -5.11 2.81
N THR A 68 4.34 -3.87 2.71
CA THR A 68 4.39 -2.92 3.82
C THR A 68 3.39 -1.82 3.56
N VAL A 69 2.50 -1.57 4.54
CA VAL A 69 1.62 -0.41 4.56
C VAL A 69 2.28 0.66 5.42
N GLU A 70 2.65 1.77 4.81
CA GLU A 70 3.11 2.96 5.54
C GLU A 70 1.98 3.98 5.55
N TRP A 71 1.84 4.71 6.66
CA TRP A 71 0.87 5.78 6.77
C TRP A 71 1.38 6.91 7.65
N THR A 72 0.83 8.10 7.45
CA THR A 72 1.05 9.28 8.29
C THR A 72 -0.21 10.13 8.35
N ASN A 73 -0.38 10.92 9.41
CA ASN A 73 -1.43 11.92 9.45
C ASN A 73 -1.21 12.94 8.33
N THR A 74 -2.27 13.34 7.62
CA THR A 74 -2.14 14.42 6.65
C THR A 74 -1.92 15.75 7.36
N PRO A 75 -1.13 16.69 6.81
CA PRO A 75 -1.06 18.06 7.31
C PRO A 75 -2.45 18.71 7.37
N GLU A 76 -2.61 19.66 8.29
CA GLU A 76 -3.86 20.40 8.43
C GLU A 76 -4.20 21.16 7.14
N GLY A 77 -5.47 21.14 6.73
CA GLY A 77 -5.93 21.78 5.50
C GLY A 77 -5.49 21.09 4.19
N ALA A 78 -4.76 19.98 4.25
CA ALA A 78 -4.35 19.26 3.06
C ALA A 78 -5.56 18.73 2.26
N ALA A 79 -5.50 18.91 0.94
CA ALA A 79 -6.45 18.31 0.01
C ALA A 79 -6.44 16.77 0.15
N LYS A 80 -7.56 16.12 -0.23
CA LYS A 80 -7.67 14.66 -0.27
C LYS A 80 -6.96 14.09 -1.50
N GLN A 81 -5.68 14.37 -1.61
CA GLN A 81 -4.79 13.94 -2.67
C GLN A 81 -3.45 13.57 -2.03
N PHE A 82 -3.03 12.32 -2.20
CA PHE A 82 -1.80 11.81 -1.61
C PHE A 82 -0.59 12.65 -2.06
N ARG A 83 0.32 12.96 -1.12
CA ARG A 83 1.62 13.55 -1.42
C ARG A 83 2.72 12.76 -0.73
N ARG A 84 3.69 12.30 -1.52
CA ARG A 84 4.85 11.53 -1.01
C ARG A 84 5.69 12.32 -0.01
N GLU A 85 5.69 13.65 -0.12
CA GLU A 85 6.40 14.59 0.76
C GLU A 85 5.98 14.48 2.23
N TRP A 86 4.74 14.02 2.53
CA TRP A 86 4.29 13.81 3.91
C TRP A 86 5.11 12.75 4.67
N PHE A 87 5.86 11.92 3.95
CA PHE A 87 6.75 10.89 4.50
C PHE A 87 8.23 11.33 4.54
N GLN A 88 8.53 12.56 4.11
CA GLN A 88 9.89 13.10 4.03
C GLN A 88 10.18 14.19 5.05
N GLY A 89 9.13 14.74 5.69
CA GLY A 89 9.30 15.78 6.71
C GLY A 89 9.94 15.24 7.98
N ASP A 90 10.64 16.12 8.69
CA ASP A 90 11.06 15.88 10.07
C ASP A 90 9.82 15.49 10.87
N GLY A 91 9.76 14.26 11.37
CA GLY A 91 8.68 13.84 12.25
C GLY A 91 8.46 14.92 13.31
N MET A 92 7.21 15.37 13.45
CA MET A 92 6.79 16.43 14.39
C MET A 92 7.67 16.54 15.64
#